data_AF-A0A484F7V9-F1
#
_entry.id   AF-A0A484F7V9-F1
#
_cell.length_a   1.000
_cell.length_b   1.000
_cell.length_c   1.000
_cell.angle_alpha   90.00
_cell.angle_beta   90.00
_cell.angle_gamma   90.00
#
_symmetry.space_group_name_H-M   'P 1'
#
loop_
_entity.id
_entity.type
_entity.pdbx_description
1 polymer ?
#
loop_
_entity_poly.entity_id
_entity_poly.type
_entity_poly.pdbx_seq_one_letter_code
_entity_poly.pdbx_strand_id
1 'polypeptide(L)'
;MLGEDQKDIEISISEIYDRLQHVPMPMPKKEKKPEEFKELHDEVNENRVRKACTEVSGDIDYKRLLVFKTHPVAAALKAFRNDSVIYVDTPLMRAAILSKIQEENEKLLIEKPRGGFDSDKPVKKVVLKIPEIICVADHPKAEEFSKKYNVSKSMAGFMVLKDDVKKSIVIIGKDDAALLSVGRMAERGSLPYLILGFPAGINTQITSKDYLTEIPELPLITMSQTKGGVEAAAACLVELMKIYEEGL
;
A
#
# COMPACT_ATOMS: atom_id res chain seq x y z
N MET A 1 32.21 -45.68 -4.08
CA MET A 1 33.29 -44.93 -3.40
C MET A 1 33.31 -43.52 -3.99
N LEU A 2 33.22 -42.53 -3.10
CA LEU A 2 33.41 -41.08 -3.29
C LEU A 2 32.33 -40.37 -4.13
N GLY A 3 31.76 -39.23 -3.72
CA GLY A 3 32.18 -38.28 -2.69
C GLY A 3 31.02 -37.70 -1.89
N GLU A 4 31.33 -37.46 -0.62
CA GLU A 4 30.62 -36.57 0.30
C GLU A 4 30.56 -35.17 -0.31
N ASP A 5 29.38 -34.58 -0.46
CA ASP A 5 29.15 -33.12 -0.43
C ASP A 5 27.68 -32.80 -0.67
N GLN A 6 26.91 -32.73 0.41
CA GLN A 6 25.87 -31.73 0.68
C GLN A 6 25.23 -32.08 2.03
N LYS A 7 25.92 -31.69 3.11
CA LYS A 7 25.32 -31.59 4.44
C LYS A 7 24.14 -30.62 4.37
N ASP A 8 22.94 -31.16 4.56
CA ASP A 8 21.84 -30.59 5.33
C ASP A 8 21.79 -29.05 5.41
N ILE A 9 21.13 -28.43 4.42
CA ILE A 9 20.32 -27.25 4.68
C ILE A 9 18.85 -27.71 4.55
N GLU A 10 18.46 -28.61 5.45
CA GLU A 10 17.08 -28.74 5.89
C GLU A 10 16.73 -27.48 6.70
N ILE A 11 16.17 -26.48 6.03
CA ILE A 11 15.13 -25.67 6.69
C ILE A 11 13.84 -26.08 6.01
N SER A 12 13.00 -26.77 6.78
CA SER A 12 11.79 -27.40 6.28
C SER A 12 10.76 -26.37 5.82
N ILE A 13 10.17 -26.60 4.64
CA ILE A 13 8.99 -25.89 4.14
C ILE A 13 7.78 -26.08 5.09
N SER A 14 7.76 -27.11 5.95
CA SER A 14 6.77 -27.25 7.03
C SER A 14 6.94 -26.24 8.17
N GLU A 15 8.15 -25.74 8.45
CA GLU A 15 8.37 -24.59 9.37
C GLU A 15 7.93 -23.25 8.74
N ILE A 16 7.87 -23.18 7.41
CA ILE A 16 7.39 -22.01 6.66
C ILE A 16 5.86 -21.98 6.63
N TYR A 17 5.20 -23.15 6.75
CA TYR A 17 3.74 -23.32 6.65
C TYR A 17 2.98 -23.56 7.96
N ASP A 18 3.47 -24.37 8.90
CA ASP A 18 2.79 -24.54 10.21
C ASP A 18 2.74 -23.20 10.98
N ARG A 19 3.72 -22.32 10.74
CA ARG A 19 3.78 -20.94 11.26
C ARG A 19 2.75 -19.98 10.65
N LEU A 20 1.95 -20.39 9.67
CA LEU A 20 0.83 -19.59 9.13
C LEU A 20 -0.53 -20.03 9.69
N GLN A 21 -0.61 -21.18 10.35
CA GLN A 21 -1.82 -21.64 11.07
C GLN A 21 -1.67 -21.63 12.60
N HIS A 22 -0.44 -21.48 13.12
CA HIS A 22 -0.13 -21.27 14.54
C HIS A 22 0.58 -19.95 14.84
N VAL A 23 0.28 -18.90 14.08
CA VAL A 23 0.65 -17.55 14.51
C VAL A 23 -0.14 -17.28 15.79
N PRO A 24 0.50 -17.19 16.98
CA PRO A 24 -0.23 -16.61 18.09
C PRO A 24 -0.56 -15.20 17.62
N MET A 25 -1.84 -14.85 17.51
CA MET A 25 -2.20 -13.44 17.56
C MET A 25 -1.45 -12.89 18.78
N PRO A 26 -0.69 -11.79 18.68
CA PRO A 26 -0.13 -11.18 19.86
C PRO A 26 -1.31 -10.97 20.82
N MET A 27 -1.30 -11.69 21.95
CA MET A 27 -2.22 -11.38 23.03
C MET A 27 -2.01 -9.91 23.33
N PRO A 28 -3.08 -9.10 23.47
CA PRO A 28 -2.92 -7.69 23.74
C PRO A 28 -1.98 -7.56 24.93
N LYS A 29 -0.77 -7.04 24.69
CA LYS A 29 0.11 -6.70 25.79
C LYS A 29 -0.71 -5.71 26.60
N LYS A 30 -0.75 -5.90 27.92
CA LYS A 30 -1.20 -4.83 28.82
C LYS A 30 -0.20 -3.69 28.67
N GLU A 31 -0.34 -2.94 27.59
CA GLU A 31 0.26 -1.63 27.49
C GLU A 31 -0.46 -0.79 28.53
N LYS A 32 0.33 -0.08 29.35
CA LYS A 32 -0.19 1.15 29.93
C LYS A 32 -0.86 1.87 28.77
N LYS A 33 -2.13 2.27 28.93
CA LYS A 33 -2.83 3.13 27.96
C LYS A 33 -1.76 4.10 27.44
N PRO A 34 -1.40 4.03 26.14
CA PRO A 34 -0.60 5.10 25.56
C PRO A 34 -1.33 6.36 26.00
N GLU A 35 -0.61 7.32 26.59
CA GLU A 35 -1.18 8.66 26.74
C GLU A 35 -1.90 8.95 25.43
N GLU A 36 -3.18 9.33 25.49
CA GLU A 36 -4.02 9.58 24.32
C GLU A 36 -3.38 10.73 23.52
N PHE A 37 -2.31 10.42 22.78
CA PHE A 37 -1.85 11.22 21.68
C PHE A 37 -2.95 11.05 20.65
N LYS A 38 -3.85 12.03 20.62
CA LYS A 38 -4.68 12.26 19.45
C LYS A 38 -3.71 12.30 18.28
N GLU A 39 -3.77 11.26 17.46
CA GLU A 39 -3.05 11.20 16.21
C GLU A 39 -3.39 12.51 15.46
N LEU A 40 -2.37 13.27 15.09
CA LEU A 40 -2.58 14.58 14.49
C LEU A 40 -3.00 14.34 13.04
N HIS A 41 -4.30 14.16 12.83
CA HIS A 41 -4.86 13.91 11.51
C HIS A 41 -4.72 15.13 10.60
N ASP A 42 -4.32 14.89 9.36
CA ASP A 42 -4.40 15.87 8.29
C ASP A 42 -5.81 15.83 7.69
N GLU A 43 -6.79 16.28 8.47
CA GLU A 43 -8.21 16.08 8.16
C GLU A 43 -8.58 16.60 6.77
N VAL A 44 -7.97 17.70 6.32
CA VAL A 44 -8.20 18.27 4.99
C VAL A 44 -7.77 17.29 3.89
N ASN A 45 -6.54 16.81 3.93
CA ASN A 45 -6.02 15.93 2.88
C ASN A 45 -6.56 14.49 3.01
N GLU A 46 -6.79 14.00 4.23
CA GLU A 46 -7.46 12.72 4.45
C GLU A 46 -8.89 12.73 3.87
N ASN A 47 -9.63 13.84 4.02
CA ASN A 47 -10.96 13.99 3.44
C ASN A 47 -10.94 14.02 1.91
N ARG A 48 -9.89 14.57 1.29
CA ARG A 48 -9.69 14.48 -0.16
C ARG A 48 -9.49 13.03 -0.60
N VAL A 49 -8.64 12.28 0.09
CA VAL A 49 -8.43 10.84 -0.18
C VAL A 49 -9.74 10.06 -0.01
N ARG A 50 -10.51 10.33 1.05
CA ARG A 50 -11.83 9.72 1.26
C ARG A 50 -12.78 9.98 0.10
N LYS A 51 -12.85 11.25 -0.34
CA LYS A 51 -13.69 11.65 -1.46
C LYS A 51 -13.30 10.93 -2.75
N ALA A 52 -12.01 10.91 -3.09
CA ALA A 52 -11.50 10.24 -4.29
C ALA A 52 -11.83 8.74 -4.29
N CYS A 53 -11.60 8.04 -3.17
CA CYS A 53 -11.94 6.62 -3.04
C CYS A 53 -13.46 6.37 -3.14
N THR A 54 -14.29 7.22 -2.53
CA THR A 54 -15.76 7.13 -2.62
C THR A 54 -16.26 7.34 -4.04
N GLU A 55 -15.73 8.34 -4.76
CA GLU A 55 -16.16 8.65 -6.13
C GLU A 55 -15.83 7.51 -7.09
N VAL A 56 -14.61 6.96 -7.00
CA VAL A 56 -14.17 5.86 -7.86
C VAL A 56 -14.88 4.55 -7.55
N SER A 57 -15.11 4.25 -6.28
CA SER A 57 -15.81 3.01 -5.89
C SER A 57 -17.33 3.09 -6.09
N GLY A 58 -17.90 4.30 -6.18
CA GLY A 58 -19.35 4.51 -6.11
C GLY A 58 -19.94 4.16 -4.75
N ASP A 59 -19.11 3.99 -3.72
CA ASP A 59 -19.49 3.46 -2.42
C ASP A 59 -19.24 4.50 -1.32
N ILE A 60 -20.35 5.07 -0.83
CA ILE A 60 -20.32 6.13 0.18
C ILE A 60 -19.70 5.67 1.51
N ASP A 61 -19.68 4.36 1.76
CA ASP A 61 -19.13 3.82 3.01
C ASP A 61 -17.61 4.05 3.11
N TYR A 62 -16.89 4.25 1.99
CA TYR A 62 -15.46 4.55 2.02
C TYR A 62 -15.12 5.78 2.87
N LYS A 63 -16.04 6.75 2.97
CA LYS A 63 -15.87 7.92 3.84
C LYS A 63 -15.62 7.52 5.29
N ARG A 64 -16.37 6.54 5.80
CA ARG A 64 -16.29 6.09 7.21
C ARG A 64 -15.33 4.91 7.41
N LEU A 65 -15.06 4.14 6.36
CA LEU A 65 -14.31 2.89 6.48
C LEU A 65 -12.81 3.06 6.26
N LEU A 66 -12.37 4.12 5.59
CA LEU A 66 -10.93 4.38 5.43
C LEU A 66 -10.29 4.71 6.79
N VAL A 67 -9.20 4.03 7.07
CA VAL A 67 -8.36 4.19 8.27
C VAL A 67 -7.05 4.80 7.84
N PHE A 68 -6.63 5.84 8.55
CA PHE A 68 -5.38 6.57 8.33
C PHE A 68 -4.58 6.47 9.61
N LYS A 69 -3.34 5.99 9.52
CA LYS A 69 -2.49 5.72 10.67
C LYS A 69 -1.08 6.24 10.43
N THR A 70 -0.50 6.82 11.47
CA THR A 70 0.87 7.35 11.58
C THR A 70 1.17 8.37 10.47
N HIS A 71 0.36 9.43 10.40
CA HIS A 71 0.53 10.56 9.49
C HIS A 71 0.78 10.14 8.02
N PRO A 72 -0.10 9.31 7.43
CA PRO A 72 0.20 8.62 6.18
C PRO A 72 0.29 9.58 4.99
N VAL A 73 -0.43 10.71 5.02
CA VAL A 73 -0.32 11.77 4.00
C VAL A 73 1.10 12.34 4.01
N ALA A 74 1.60 12.78 5.17
CA ALA A 74 2.97 13.30 5.29
C ALA A 74 4.02 12.25 4.87
N ALA A 75 3.78 10.97 5.18
CA ALA A 75 4.64 9.87 4.77
C ALA A 75 4.65 9.68 3.24
N ALA A 76 3.49 9.79 2.57
CA ALA A 76 3.38 9.79 1.11
C ALA A 76 4.19 10.95 0.49
N LEU A 77 3.99 12.17 0.99
CA LEU A 77 4.71 13.36 0.50
C LEU A 77 6.23 13.22 0.64
N LYS A 78 6.69 12.63 1.75
CA LYS A 78 8.11 12.31 1.97
C LYS A 78 8.61 11.27 0.98
N ALA A 79 7.82 10.24 0.68
CA ALA A 79 8.18 9.21 -0.29
C ALA A 79 8.31 9.78 -1.70
N PHE A 80 7.36 10.60 -2.14
CA PHE A 80 7.40 11.27 -3.44
C PHE A 80 8.59 12.22 -3.57
N ARG A 81 8.89 13.02 -2.53
CA ARG A 81 10.08 13.89 -2.52
C ARG A 81 11.40 13.13 -2.68
N ASN A 82 11.44 11.88 -2.25
CA ASN A 82 12.63 11.03 -2.34
C ASN A 82 12.63 10.14 -3.59
N ASP A 83 11.72 10.36 -4.55
CA ASP A 83 11.56 9.53 -5.75
C ASP A 83 11.47 8.02 -5.42
N SER A 84 10.75 7.70 -4.34
CA SER A 84 10.68 6.33 -3.82
C SER A 84 9.94 5.40 -4.79
N VAL A 85 10.48 4.20 -5.00
CA VAL A 85 9.83 3.14 -5.79
C VAL A 85 8.46 2.78 -5.20
N ILE A 86 7.49 2.54 -6.07
CA ILE A 86 6.17 2.02 -5.70
C ILE A 86 6.10 0.53 -6.05
N TYR A 87 5.96 -0.31 -5.03
CA TYR A 87 5.73 -1.75 -5.21
C TYR A 87 4.25 -2.07 -5.16
N VAL A 88 3.78 -2.85 -6.15
CA VAL A 88 2.38 -3.26 -6.24
C VAL A 88 2.24 -4.78 -6.29
N ASP A 89 1.16 -5.29 -5.70
CA ASP A 89 0.90 -6.73 -5.61
C ASP A 89 0.66 -7.40 -6.96
N THR A 90 0.04 -6.71 -7.91
CA THR A 90 -0.47 -7.30 -9.15
C THR A 90 -0.29 -6.41 -10.38
N PRO A 91 -0.20 -6.98 -11.59
CA PRO A 91 -0.15 -6.19 -12.83
C PRO A 91 -1.41 -5.33 -13.02
N LEU A 92 -2.56 -5.83 -12.54
CA LEU A 92 -3.82 -5.09 -12.54
C LEU A 92 -3.72 -3.80 -11.69
N MET A 93 -3.10 -3.87 -10.50
CA MET A 93 -2.85 -2.69 -9.69
C MET A 93 -1.99 -1.67 -10.42
N ARG A 94 -0.90 -2.12 -11.05
CA ARG A 94 -0.03 -1.24 -11.86
C ARG A 94 -0.81 -0.55 -12.97
N ALA A 95 -1.58 -1.32 -13.74
CA ALA A 95 -2.37 -0.79 -14.85
C ALA A 95 -3.43 0.22 -14.39
N ALA A 96 -4.12 -0.05 -13.27
CA ALA A 96 -5.11 0.85 -12.71
C ALA A 96 -4.49 2.19 -12.28
N ILE A 97 -3.33 2.16 -11.60
CA ILE A 97 -2.60 3.39 -11.24
C ILE A 97 -2.23 4.19 -12.49
N LEU A 98 -1.64 3.55 -13.49
CA LEU A 98 -1.22 4.23 -14.72
C LEU A 98 -2.42 4.84 -15.47
N SER A 99 -3.52 4.09 -15.60
CA SER A 99 -4.75 4.57 -16.21
C SER A 99 -5.33 5.76 -15.44
N LYS A 100 -5.29 5.72 -14.11
CA LYS A 100 -5.82 6.79 -13.26
C LYS A 100 -4.98 8.07 -13.36
N ILE A 101 -3.65 7.94 -13.39
CA ILE A 101 -2.74 9.08 -13.63
C ILE A 101 -3.04 9.70 -15.00
N GLN A 102 -3.22 8.88 -16.04
CA GLN A 102 -3.56 9.38 -17.36
C GLN A 102 -4.91 10.10 -17.39
N GLU A 103 -5.95 9.51 -16.80
CA GLU A 103 -7.28 10.11 -16.70
C GLU A 103 -7.24 11.49 -16.02
N GLU A 104 -6.53 11.61 -14.90
CA GLU A 104 -6.39 12.90 -14.20
C GLU A 104 -5.58 13.91 -15.02
N ASN A 105 -4.49 13.48 -15.66
CA ASN A 105 -3.73 14.35 -16.56
C ASN A 105 -4.57 14.85 -17.75
N GLU A 106 -5.44 14.01 -18.32
CA GLU A 106 -6.36 14.41 -19.40
C GLU A 106 -7.41 15.42 -18.94
N LYS A 107 -7.99 15.27 -17.75
CA LYS A 107 -8.92 16.27 -17.18
C LYS A 107 -8.26 17.64 -17.04
N LEU A 108 -7.00 17.67 -16.61
CA LEU A 108 -6.19 18.88 -16.47
C LEU A 108 -5.82 19.53 -17.81
N LEU A 109 -5.94 18.80 -18.94
CA LEU A 109 -5.83 19.36 -20.29
C LEU A 109 -7.14 19.98 -20.78
N ILE A 110 -8.30 19.48 -20.33
CA ILE A 110 -9.62 19.84 -20.83
C ILE A 110 -10.25 21.02 -20.05
N GLU A 111 -9.88 21.23 -18.79
CA GLU A 111 -10.32 22.39 -18.01
C GLU A 111 -9.75 23.70 -18.60
N LYS A 112 -10.49 24.30 -19.54
CA LYS A 112 -10.28 25.70 -19.96
C LYS A 112 -10.54 26.63 -18.76
N PRO A 113 -9.82 27.76 -18.64
CA PRO A 113 -10.15 28.77 -17.65
C PRO A 113 -11.62 29.17 -17.87
N ARG A 114 -12.46 28.97 -16.84
CA ARG A 114 -13.83 29.49 -16.86
C ARG A 114 -13.74 30.99 -17.00
N GLY A 115 -14.17 31.50 -18.14
CA GLY A 115 -14.16 32.93 -18.45
C GLY A 115 -14.85 33.72 -17.34
N GLY A 116 -14.04 34.52 -16.64
CA GLY A 116 -14.44 35.57 -15.74
C GLY A 116 -13.47 36.71 -15.96
N PHE A 117 -14.00 37.89 -16.26
CA PHE A 117 -13.27 39.09 -16.64
C PHE A 117 -12.61 39.72 -15.38
N ASP A 118 -11.70 39.01 -14.70
CA ASP A 118 -10.72 39.63 -13.79
C ASP A 118 -9.58 38.67 -13.37
N SER A 119 -8.36 39.17 -13.48
CA SER A 119 -7.08 38.75 -12.90
C SER A 119 -6.33 37.51 -13.43
N ASP A 120 -5.28 37.83 -14.19
CA ASP A 120 -4.02 37.15 -14.49
C ASP A 120 -3.37 36.36 -13.32
N LYS A 121 -4.03 35.31 -12.82
CA LYS A 121 -3.33 34.25 -12.08
C LYS A 121 -3.21 33.03 -12.98
N PRO A 122 -1.99 32.63 -13.39
CA PRO A 122 -1.80 31.37 -14.07
C PRO A 122 -2.26 30.25 -13.14
N VAL A 123 -3.33 29.55 -13.51
CA VAL A 123 -3.68 28.29 -12.86
C VAL A 123 -2.52 27.35 -13.15
N LYS A 124 -1.74 27.02 -12.11
CA LYS A 124 -0.57 26.15 -12.23
C LYS A 124 -1.05 24.82 -12.79
N LYS A 125 -0.70 24.55 -14.05
CA LYS A 125 -1.08 23.33 -14.75
C LYS A 125 -0.27 22.18 -14.17
N VAL A 126 -0.80 21.55 -13.13
CA VAL A 126 -0.20 20.37 -12.51
C VAL A 126 -0.25 19.23 -13.53
N VAL A 127 0.88 18.58 -13.77
CA VAL A 127 0.94 17.34 -14.56
C VAL A 127 1.56 16.29 -13.65
N LEU A 128 0.80 15.24 -13.36
CA LEU A 128 1.25 14.14 -12.53
C LEU A 128 2.33 13.37 -13.28
N LYS A 129 3.55 13.36 -12.74
CA LYS A 129 4.64 12.53 -13.25
C LYS A 129 4.35 11.06 -12.95
N ILE A 130 4.65 10.18 -13.88
CA ILE A 130 4.53 8.74 -13.67
C ILE A 130 5.73 8.29 -12.82
N PRO A 131 5.51 7.76 -11.59
CA PRO A 131 6.58 7.26 -10.74
C PRO A 131 7.08 5.90 -11.25
N GLU A 132 8.21 5.43 -10.71
CA GLU A 132 8.65 4.05 -10.91
C GLU A 132 7.71 3.09 -10.16
N ILE A 133 6.99 2.25 -10.92
CA ILE A 133 6.04 1.27 -10.36
C ILE A 133 6.49 -0.14 -10.76
N ILE A 134 6.84 -0.96 -9.76
CA ILE A 134 7.27 -2.34 -9.92
C ILE A 134 6.16 -3.28 -9.42
N CYS A 135 5.72 -4.19 -10.30
CA CYS A 135 4.85 -5.28 -9.87
C CYS A 135 5.70 -6.43 -9.32
N VAL A 136 5.49 -6.77 -8.05
CA VAL A 136 6.29 -7.81 -7.39
C VAL A 136 5.95 -9.22 -7.92
N ALA A 137 4.72 -9.43 -8.38
CA ALA A 137 4.30 -10.71 -8.96
C ALA A 137 4.95 -10.99 -10.32
N ASP A 138 5.43 -9.97 -11.03
CA ASP A 138 6.17 -10.09 -12.29
C ASP A 138 7.67 -10.34 -12.07
N HIS A 139 8.14 -10.34 -10.82
CA HIS A 139 9.55 -10.57 -10.54
C HIS A 139 9.98 -11.97 -11.05
N PRO A 140 11.13 -12.12 -11.75
CA PRO A 140 11.53 -13.38 -12.37
C PRO A 140 11.56 -14.59 -11.43
N LYS A 141 11.90 -14.35 -10.15
CA LYS A 141 11.93 -15.39 -9.10
C LYS A 141 10.58 -15.61 -8.38
N ALA A 142 9.55 -14.79 -8.64
CA ALA A 142 8.26 -14.90 -7.94
C ALA A 142 7.55 -16.22 -8.27
N GLU A 143 7.61 -16.69 -9.51
CA GLU A 143 7.05 -17.98 -9.92
C GLU A 143 7.72 -19.16 -9.18
N GLU A 144 9.05 -19.14 -9.12
CA GLU A 144 9.85 -20.17 -8.45
C GLU A 144 9.52 -20.21 -6.96
N PHE A 145 9.53 -19.05 -6.29
CA PHE A 145 9.21 -18.93 -4.86
C PHE A 145 7.75 -19.28 -4.57
N SER A 146 6.82 -18.87 -5.43
CA SER A 146 5.40 -19.20 -5.31
C SER A 146 5.20 -20.72 -5.32
N LYS A 147 5.83 -21.43 -6.25
CA LYS A 147 5.78 -22.90 -6.30
C LYS A 147 6.50 -23.55 -5.13
N LYS A 148 7.75 -23.14 -4.86
CA LYS A 148 8.60 -23.71 -3.80
C LYS A 148 7.96 -23.59 -2.43
N TYR A 149 7.37 -22.43 -2.15
CA TYR A 149 6.75 -22.12 -0.89
C TYR A 149 5.23 -22.10 -1.01
N ASN A 150 4.57 -22.72 -1.98
CA ASN A 150 3.11 -22.80 -2.15
C ASN A 150 2.28 -21.51 -1.87
N VAL A 151 2.88 -20.33 -2.00
CA VAL A 151 2.26 -19.03 -1.70
C VAL A 151 1.84 -18.36 -3.00
N SER A 152 1.03 -17.31 -2.91
CA SER A 152 0.71 -16.48 -4.07
C SER A 152 1.97 -15.85 -4.68
N LYS A 153 1.92 -15.54 -5.98
CA LYS A 153 3.03 -14.85 -6.67
C LYS A 153 3.32 -13.47 -6.07
N SER A 154 2.29 -12.76 -5.59
CA SER A 154 2.48 -11.45 -4.97
C SER A 154 3.21 -11.57 -3.64
N MET A 155 2.82 -12.53 -2.79
CA MET A 155 3.54 -12.80 -1.53
C MET A 155 4.97 -13.25 -1.81
N ALA A 156 5.18 -14.16 -2.76
CA ALA A 156 6.50 -14.60 -3.19
C ALA A 156 7.36 -13.43 -3.71
N GLY A 157 6.78 -12.54 -4.51
CA GLY A 157 7.44 -11.34 -5.02
C GLY A 157 7.95 -10.45 -3.90
N PHE A 158 7.12 -10.15 -2.90
CA PHE A 158 7.55 -9.40 -1.71
C PHE A 158 8.62 -10.15 -0.90
N MET A 159 8.53 -11.48 -0.79
CA MET A 159 9.57 -12.28 -0.10
C MET A 159 10.93 -12.17 -0.80
N VAL A 160 10.93 -12.12 -2.14
CA VAL A 160 12.15 -11.95 -2.92
C VAL A 160 12.70 -10.52 -2.76
N LEU A 161 11.83 -9.51 -2.77
CA LEU A 161 12.19 -8.09 -2.70
C LEU A 161 12.26 -7.54 -1.27
N LYS A 162 12.31 -8.40 -0.25
CA LYS A 162 12.21 -8.04 1.18
C LYS A 162 13.21 -6.96 1.64
N ASP A 163 14.36 -6.88 0.98
CA ASP A 163 15.44 -5.95 1.31
C ASP A 163 15.26 -4.61 0.57
N ASP A 164 14.47 -4.59 -0.50
CA ASP A 164 14.19 -3.43 -1.35
C ASP A 164 12.93 -2.65 -0.92
N VAL A 165 12.06 -3.25 -0.09
CA VAL A 165 10.81 -2.63 0.37
C VAL A 165 11.03 -1.48 1.37
N LYS A 166 12.26 -1.32 1.88
CA LYS A 166 12.59 -0.23 2.80
C LYS A 166 12.47 1.11 2.09
N LYS A 167 11.85 2.09 2.75
CA LYS A 167 11.67 3.45 2.22
C LYS A 167 10.94 3.48 0.85
N SER A 168 10.15 2.46 0.52
CA SER A 168 9.30 2.43 -0.66
C SER A 168 7.86 2.84 -0.31
N ILE A 169 7.00 2.97 -1.32
CA ILE A 169 5.55 2.88 -1.13
C ILE A 169 5.12 1.46 -1.50
N VAL A 170 4.28 0.83 -0.70
CA VAL A 170 3.72 -0.50 -0.98
C VAL A 170 2.22 -0.40 -1.15
N ILE A 171 1.68 -0.97 -2.22
CA ILE A 171 0.24 -0.91 -2.52
C ILE A 171 -0.26 -2.34 -2.79
N ILE A 172 -1.24 -2.75 -2.01
CA ILE A 172 -1.79 -4.10 -2.07
C ILE A 172 -3.30 -3.97 -2.17
N GLY A 173 -3.87 -4.25 -3.35
CA GLY A 173 -5.31 -4.10 -3.60
C GLY A 173 -6.07 -5.40 -3.72
N LYS A 174 -5.37 -6.54 -3.76
CA LYS A 174 -6.00 -7.84 -3.96
C LYS A 174 -5.49 -8.87 -2.96
N ASP A 175 -4.18 -9.01 -2.81
CA ASP A 175 -3.61 -10.16 -2.15
C ASP A 175 -3.46 -9.96 -0.64
N ASP A 176 -4.39 -10.56 0.11
CA ASP A 176 -4.41 -10.51 1.57
C ASP A 176 -3.18 -11.15 2.23
N ALA A 177 -2.66 -12.23 1.65
CA ALA A 177 -1.46 -12.90 2.15
C ALA A 177 -0.20 -12.06 1.90
N ALA A 178 -0.17 -11.34 0.78
CA ALA A 178 0.88 -10.36 0.52
C ALA A 178 0.85 -9.22 1.56
N LEU A 179 -0.34 -8.72 1.94
CA LEU A 179 -0.48 -7.68 2.96
C LEU A 179 0.11 -8.13 4.30
N LEU A 180 -0.24 -9.33 4.74
CA LEU A 180 0.31 -9.94 5.95
C LEU A 180 1.83 -10.12 5.88
N SER A 181 2.35 -10.54 4.73
CA SER A 181 3.78 -10.73 4.51
C SER A 181 4.55 -9.42 4.67
N VAL A 182 4.07 -8.33 4.06
CA VAL A 182 4.68 -7.00 4.19
C VAL A 182 4.55 -6.46 5.61
N GLY A 183 3.40 -6.65 6.28
CA GLY A 183 3.24 -6.28 7.68
C GLY A 183 4.30 -6.94 8.58
N ARG A 184 4.57 -8.23 8.38
CA ARG A 184 5.63 -8.94 9.12
C ARG A 184 7.04 -8.43 8.81
N MET A 185 7.29 -7.99 7.57
CA MET A 185 8.56 -7.38 7.20
C MET A 185 8.73 -6.03 7.90
N ALA A 186 7.68 -5.22 7.93
CA ALA A 186 7.63 -3.94 8.64
C ALA A 186 7.91 -4.12 10.14
N GLU A 187 7.26 -5.08 10.80
CA GLU A 187 7.47 -5.40 12.22
C GLU A 187 8.93 -5.81 12.53
N ARG A 188 9.64 -6.39 11.55
CA ARG A 188 11.05 -6.78 11.67
C ARG A 188 12.04 -5.67 11.27
N GLY A 189 11.57 -4.45 11.04
CA GLY A 189 12.39 -3.28 10.73
C GLY A 189 12.58 -2.98 9.24
N SER A 190 11.93 -3.72 8.33
CA SER A 190 11.84 -3.36 6.91
C SER A 190 10.65 -2.45 6.64
N LEU A 191 10.68 -1.26 7.22
CA LEU A 191 9.58 -0.31 7.14
C LEU A 191 9.54 0.41 5.76
N PRO A 192 8.47 0.24 4.97
CA PRO A 192 8.19 1.14 3.86
C PRO A 192 7.84 2.54 4.40
N TYR A 193 7.91 3.56 3.55
CA TYR A 193 7.40 4.89 3.93
C TYR A 193 5.89 4.87 4.09
N LEU A 194 5.18 4.07 3.30
CA LEU A 194 3.72 4.00 3.34
C LEU A 194 3.24 2.65 2.83
N ILE A 195 2.24 2.09 3.50
CA ILE A 195 1.44 0.98 2.98
C ILE A 195 0.03 1.49 2.63
N LEU A 196 -0.43 1.17 1.42
CA LEU A 196 -1.83 1.26 1.01
C LEU A 196 -2.42 -0.16 1.01
N GLY A 197 -3.10 -0.51 2.10
CA GLY A 197 -3.66 -1.85 2.36
C GLY A 197 -5.14 -1.95 1.96
N PHE A 198 -5.41 -2.31 0.72
CA PHE A 198 -6.76 -2.37 0.15
C PHE A 198 -7.23 -3.77 -0.30
N PRO A 199 -6.75 -4.93 0.21
CA PRO A 199 -7.29 -6.21 -0.26
C PRO A 199 -8.80 -6.29 0.01
N ALA A 200 -9.59 -6.56 -1.03
CA ALA A 200 -11.03 -6.75 -0.93
C ALA A 200 -11.38 -8.24 -0.80
N GLY A 201 -12.42 -8.57 -0.04
CA GLY A 201 -12.87 -9.96 0.08
C GLY A 201 -14.04 -10.16 1.05
N ILE A 202 -14.17 -11.37 1.58
CA ILE A 202 -15.28 -11.79 2.46
C ILE A 202 -14.82 -12.54 3.72
N ASN A 203 -13.51 -12.78 3.88
CA ASN A 203 -12.97 -13.66 4.92
C ASN A 203 -11.96 -12.90 5.79
N THR A 204 -10.67 -13.11 5.55
CA THR A 204 -9.57 -12.73 6.44
C THR A 204 -9.12 -11.27 6.33
N GLN A 205 -9.71 -10.49 5.42
CA GLN A 205 -9.25 -9.14 5.09
C GLN A 205 -9.37 -8.15 6.24
N ILE A 206 -10.31 -8.36 7.16
CA ILE A 206 -10.40 -7.53 8.37
C ILE A 206 -9.19 -7.82 9.25
N THR A 207 -8.92 -9.11 9.52
CA THR A 207 -7.82 -9.54 10.39
C THR A 207 -6.45 -9.09 9.88
N SER A 208 -6.21 -9.13 8.57
CA SER A 208 -4.93 -8.68 8.01
C SER A 208 -4.75 -7.17 8.12
N LYS A 209 -5.79 -6.39 7.84
CA LYS A 209 -5.78 -4.92 7.95
C LYS A 209 -5.63 -4.49 9.41
N ASP A 210 -6.37 -5.13 10.31
CA ASP A 210 -6.28 -4.90 11.75
C ASP A 210 -4.87 -5.25 12.27
N TYR A 211 -4.26 -6.34 11.79
CA TYR A 211 -2.87 -6.65 12.16
C TYR A 211 -1.91 -5.50 11.81
N LEU A 212 -2.05 -4.89 10.62
CA LEU A 212 -1.22 -3.74 10.24
C LEU A 212 -1.53 -2.48 11.08
N THR A 213 -2.78 -2.31 11.54
CA THR A 213 -3.12 -1.19 12.44
C THR A 213 -2.50 -1.33 13.82
N GLU A 214 -2.02 -2.51 14.21
CA GLU A 214 -1.30 -2.72 15.48
C GLU A 214 0.21 -2.49 15.38
N ILE A 215 0.81 -2.45 14.18
CA ILE A 215 2.28 -2.31 14.02
C ILE A 215 2.74 -0.88 14.35
N PRO A 216 3.53 -0.64 15.42
CA PRO A 216 3.93 0.71 15.79
C PRO A 216 4.67 1.45 14.67
N GLU A 217 4.46 2.75 14.58
CA GLU A 217 5.14 3.67 13.65
C GLU A 217 4.94 3.40 12.15
N LEU A 218 4.13 2.40 11.77
CA LEU A 218 3.86 2.08 10.36
C LEU A 218 2.85 3.07 9.75
N PRO A 219 3.25 3.91 8.77
CA PRO A 219 2.30 4.75 8.06
C PRO A 219 1.44 3.89 7.13
N LEU A 220 0.12 3.99 7.31
CA LEU A 220 -0.85 3.10 6.68
C LEU A 220 -2.11 3.86 6.27
N ILE A 221 -2.59 3.58 5.07
CA ILE A 221 -3.98 3.83 4.68
C ILE A 221 -4.61 2.49 4.33
N THR A 222 -5.69 2.14 5.02
CA THR A 222 -6.37 0.86 4.87
C THR A 222 -7.89 1.03 5.06
N MET A 223 -8.62 -0.08 5.09
CA MET A 223 -10.06 -0.14 5.34
C MET A 223 -10.33 -0.90 6.64
N SER A 224 -11.26 -0.43 7.48
CA SER A 224 -11.67 -1.14 8.71
C SER A 224 -12.56 -2.36 8.47
N GLN A 225 -12.87 -2.67 7.22
CA GLN A 225 -13.75 -3.77 6.81
C GLN A 225 -13.16 -4.52 5.61
N THR A 226 -13.88 -5.55 5.13
CA THR A 226 -13.44 -6.34 3.97
C THR A 226 -13.49 -5.57 2.65
N LYS A 227 -14.07 -4.37 2.62
CA LYS A 227 -14.06 -3.48 1.45
C LYS A 227 -12.65 -3.01 1.10
N GLY A 228 -12.43 -2.67 -0.16
CA GLY A 228 -11.16 -2.25 -0.73
C GLY A 228 -11.17 -2.46 -2.23
N GLY A 229 -10.01 -2.74 -2.79
CA GLY A 229 -9.85 -3.13 -4.18
C GLY A 229 -8.81 -2.28 -4.89
N VAL A 230 -8.49 -2.70 -6.11
CA VAL A 230 -7.51 -2.07 -6.97
C VAL A 230 -7.87 -0.62 -7.28
N GLU A 231 -9.12 -0.36 -7.67
CA GLU A 231 -9.56 0.98 -8.07
C GLU A 231 -9.49 2.00 -6.93
N ALA A 232 -9.91 1.60 -5.72
CA ALA A 232 -9.84 2.47 -4.56
C ALA A 232 -8.39 2.76 -4.14
N ALA A 233 -7.50 1.76 -4.21
CA ALA A 233 -6.08 1.95 -3.91
C ALA A 233 -5.41 2.88 -4.93
N ALA A 234 -5.72 2.72 -6.22
CA ALA A 234 -5.23 3.59 -7.28
C ALA A 234 -5.72 5.04 -7.10
N ALA A 235 -7.00 5.23 -6.78
CA ALA A 235 -7.56 6.54 -6.46
C ALA A 235 -6.88 7.18 -5.25
N CYS A 236 -6.63 6.39 -4.21
CA CYS A 236 -5.91 6.83 -3.02
C CYS A 236 -4.50 7.35 -3.35
N LEU A 237 -3.71 6.56 -4.10
CA LEU A 237 -2.37 6.98 -4.51
C LEU A 237 -2.40 8.26 -5.35
N VAL A 238 -3.27 8.31 -6.37
CA VAL A 238 -3.33 9.44 -7.29
C VAL A 238 -3.77 10.72 -6.58
N GLU A 239 -4.70 10.64 -5.62
CA GLU A 239 -5.06 11.81 -4.83
C GLU A 239 -3.90 12.29 -3.94
N LEU A 240 -3.10 11.37 -3.36
CA LEU A 240 -1.88 11.73 -2.64
C LEU A 240 -0.84 12.41 -3.56
N MET A 241 -0.71 11.96 -4.80
CA MET A 241 0.17 12.60 -5.79
C MET A 241 -0.32 14.02 -6.13
N LYS A 242 -1.64 14.23 -6.26
CA LYS A 242 -2.22 15.57 -6.47
C LYS A 242 -1.94 16.49 -5.30
N ILE A 243 -2.16 16.02 -4.07
CA ILE A 243 -1.83 16.76 -2.85
C ILE A 243 -0.35 17.18 -2.84
N TYR A 244 0.56 16.28 -3.27
CA TYR A 244 1.98 16.60 -3.38
C TYR A 244 2.28 17.72 -4.38
N GLU A 245 1.77 17.60 -5.60
CA GLU A 245 2.06 18.57 -6.67
C GLU A 245 1.39 19.94 -6.44
N GLU A 246 0.25 19.98 -5.77
CA GLU A 246 -0.42 21.24 -5.36
C GLU A 246 0.32 21.96 -4.22
N GLY A 247 1.08 21.21 -3.42
CA GLY A 247 1.91 21.75 -2.34
C GLY A 247 3.32 22.19 -2.77
N LEU A 248 3.72 21.90 -4.02
CA LEU A 248 4.91 22.44 -4.69
C LEU A 248 4.62 23.83 -5.29
#